data_AF-A0A951DXB2-F1
#
_entry.id   AF-A0A951DXB2-F1
#
_cell.length_a   1.000
_cell.length_b   1.000
_cell.length_c   1.000
_cell.angle_alpha   90.00
_cell.angle_beta   90.00
_cell.angle_gamma   90.00
#
_symmetry.space_group_name_H-M   'P 1'
#
loop_
_entity.id
_entity.type
_entity.pdbx_description
1 polymer ?
#
loop_
_entity_poly.entity_id
_entity_poly.type
_entity_poly.pdbx_seq_one_letter_code
_entity_poly.pdbx_strand_id
1 'polypeptide(L)'
;MPQELSSRTSAGAERARGQVVEAKRLAARLTRIGLEARRIAASVVQGAHGRRRPGVGESFWQFRPFLPGEAALLVDWRRSAREERLFVREREWEGAQTFWLWADRSRSMEFKSHL
;
A
#
# COMPACT_ATOMS: atom_id res chain seq x y z
N MET A 1 -16.67 -61.29 16.98
CA MET A 1 -16.96 -59.96 16.37
C MET A 1 -15.98 -58.88 16.87
N PRO A 2 -14.71 -58.78 16.37
CA PRO A 2 -13.83 -57.64 16.69
C PRO A 2 -13.26 -56.86 15.48
N GLN A 3 -13.61 -57.21 14.23
CA GLN A 3 -12.86 -56.75 13.05
C GLN A 3 -13.30 -55.37 12.51
N GLU A 4 -14.41 -54.81 12.99
CA GLU A 4 -15.00 -53.57 12.45
C GLU A 4 -14.49 -52.27 13.11
N LEU A 5 -13.84 -52.33 14.26
CA LEU A 5 -13.34 -51.11 14.94
C LEU A 5 -12.04 -50.56 14.30
N SER A 6 -11.17 -51.44 13.78
CA SER A 6 -9.87 -51.05 13.21
C SER A 6 -10.02 -50.23 11.90
N SER A 7 -10.99 -50.59 11.07
CA SER A 7 -11.27 -49.95 9.77
C SER A 7 -11.85 -48.53 9.88
N ARG A 8 -12.56 -48.21 10.97
CA ARG A 8 -13.07 -46.85 11.21
C ARG A 8 -11.97 -45.86 11.58
N THR A 9 -10.94 -46.31 12.28
CA THR A 9 -9.79 -45.49 12.69
C THR A 9 -8.86 -45.16 11.52
N SER A 10 -8.63 -46.14 10.62
CA SER A 10 -7.81 -45.91 9.41
C SER A 10 -8.49 -44.92 8.45
N ALA A 11 -9.80 -45.01 8.26
CA ALA A 11 -10.58 -44.09 7.43
C ALA A 11 -10.54 -42.63 7.95
N GLY A 12 -10.54 -42.45 9.27
CA GLY A 12 -10.38 -41.12 9.89
C GLY A 12 -8.98 -40.52 9.68
N ALA A 13 -7.94 -41.34 9.82
CA ALA A 13 -6.56 -40.93 9.58
C ALA A 13 -6.30 -40.61 8.11
N GLU A 14 -6.96 -41.30 7.19
CA GLU A 14 -6.85 -41.08 5.74
C GLU A 14 -7.56 -39.79 5.31
N ARG A 15 -8.74 -39.49 5.90
CA ARG A 15 -9.40 -38.18 5.74
C ARG A 15 -8.55 -37.03 6.27
N ALA A 16 -7.95 -37.18 7.46
CA ALA A 16 -7.09 -36.16 8.05
C ALA A 16 -5.85 -35.90 7.17
N ARG A 17 -5.23 -36.95 6.63
CA ARG A 17 -4.13 -36.81 5.65
C ARG A 17 -4.59 -36.09 4.37
N GLY A 18 -5.77 -36.42 3.85
CA GLY A 18 -6.37 -35.72 2.70
C GLY A 18 -6.58 -34.23 2.96
N GLN A 19 -7.07 -33.87 4.15
CA GLN A 19 -7.25 -32.47 4.56
C GLN A 19 -5.92 -31.71 4.66
N VAL A 20 -4.87 -32.35 5.19
CA VAL A 20 -3.53 -31.73 5.27
C VAL A 20 -2.94 -31.51 3.87
N VAL A 21 -3.13 -32.45 2.94
CA VAL A 21 -2.69 -32.30 1.55
C VAL A 21 -3.41 -31.13 0.88
N GLU A 22 -4.72 -31.01 1.08
CA GLU A 22 -5.49 -29.94 0.47
C GLU A 22 -5.20 -28.57 1.09
N ALA A 23 -4.99 -28.51 2.41
CA ALA A 23 -4.53 -27.31 3.09
C ALA A 23 -3.16 -26.85 2.57
N LYS A 24 -2.21 -27.77 2.36
CA LYS A 24 -0.90 -27.45 1.76
C LYS A 24 -1.05 -26.94 0.32
N ARG A 25 -1.92 -27.56 -0.47
CA ARG A 25 -2.21 -27.13 -1.85
C ARG A 25 -2.80 -25.72 -1.90
N LEU A 26 -3.68 -25.39 -0.97
CA LEU A 26 -4.27 -24.06 -0.84
C LEU A 26 -3.23 -23.03 -0.37
N ALA A 27 -2.43 -23.38 0.64
CA ALA A 27 -1.38 -22.51 1.19
C ALA A 27 -0.29 -22.17 0.16
N ALA A 28 0.05 -23.08 -0.74
CA ALA A 28 0.99 -22.82 -1.83
C ALA A 28 0.54 -21.65 -2.74
N ARG A 29 -0.78 -21.39 -2.85
CA ARG A 29 -1.32 -20.25 -3.60
C ARG A 29 -1.10 -18.92 -2.88
N LEU A 30 -1.06 -18.92 -1.55
CA LEU A 30 -0.83 -17.71 -0.74
C LEU A 30 0.59 -17.16 -0.95
N THR A 31 1.60 -18.03 -1.09
CA THR A 31 2.98 -17.62 -1.40
C THR A 31 3.04 -16.86 -2.71
N ARG A 32 2.32 -17.33 -3.73
CA ARG A 32 2.24 -16.65 -5.03
C ARG A 32 1.58 -15.27 -4.91
N ILE A 33 0.48 -15.16 -4.16
CA ILE A 33 -0.18 -13.88 -3.90
C ILE A 33 0.75 -12.89 -3.20
N GLY A 34 1.49 -13.36 -2.18
CA GLY A 34 2.47 -12.52 -1.49
C GLY A 34 3.61 -12.04 -2.40
N LEU A 35 4.06 -12.88 -3.34
CA LEU A 35 5.10 -12.52 -4.31
C LEU A 35 4.59 -11.49 -5.34
N GLU A 36 3.38 -11.69 -5.87
CA GLU A 36 2.76 -10.73 -6.81
C GLU A 36 2.43 -9.40 -6.13
N ALA A 37 1.93 -9.43 -4.89
CA ALA A 37 1.68 -8.22 -4.11
C ALA A 37 2.96 -7.41 -3.88
N ARG A 38 4.09 -8.09 -3.57
CA ARG A 38 5.41 -7.43 -3.44
C ARG A 38 5.88 -6.82 -4.75
N ARG A 39 5.69 -7.50 -5.88
CA ARG A 39 6.02 -6.97 -7.22
C ARG A 39 5.18 -5.75 -7.58
N ILE A 40 3.87 -5.82 -7.35
CA ILE A 40 2.95 -4.70 -7.59
C ILE A 40 3.34 -3.52 -6.69
N ALA A 41 3.55 -3.74 -5.40
CA ALA A 41 4.00 -2.71 -4.47
C ALA A 41 5.34 -2.07 -4.88
N ALA A 42 6.27 -2.85 -5.44
CA ALA A 42 7.52 -2.33 -5.97
C ALA A 42 7.36 -1.54 -7.29
N SER A 43 6.28 -1.77 -8.04
CA SER A 43 5.95 -1.07 -9.29
C SER A 43 5.05 0.16 -9.10
N VAL A 44 4.46 0.36 -7.92
CA VAL A 44 3.73 1.58 -7.59
C VAL A 44 4.75 2.70 -7.43
N VAL A 45 5.02 3.38 -8.54
CA VAL A 45 5.60 4.72 -8.52
C VAL A 45 4.60 5.59 -7.77
N GLN A 46 5.05 6.10 -6.62
CA GLN A 46 4.28 7.03 -5.80
C GLN A 46 3.87 8.21 -6.68
N GLY A 47 2.60 8.29 -7.03
CA GLY A 47 2.06 9.51 -7.63
C GLY A 47 2.08 10.59 -6.56
N ALA A 48 2.78 11.70 -6.82
CA ALA A 48 2.73 12.88 -5.97
C ALA A 48 1.28 13.38 -5.95
N HIS A 49 0.53 13.04 -4.90
CA HIS A 49 -0.80 13.58 -4.72
C HIS A 49 -0.65 14.94 -4.06
N GLY A 50 -0.44 15.97 -4.88
CA GLY A 50 -0.34 17.36 -4.46
C GLY A 50 -1.64 17.79 -3.78
N ARG A 51 -1.69 17.67 -2.44
CA ARG A 51 -2.59 18.54 -1.68
C ARG A 51 -1.98 19.93 -1.85
N ARG A 52 -2.74 20.85 -2.45
CA ARG A 52 -2.42 22.27 -2.67
C ARG A 52 -2.09 23.03 -1.37
N ARG A 53 -0.99 22.66 -0.72
CA ARG A 53 -0.55 23.14 0.59
C ARG A 53 0.98 23.09 0.64
N PRO A 54 1.62 24.04 1.35
CA PRO A 54 3.06 23.99 1.58
C PRO A 54 3.42 22.82 2.51
N GLY A 55 4.57 22.19 2.29
CA GLY A 55 5.06 21.12 3.15
C GLY A 55 6.34 20.45 2.67
N VAL A 56 6.54 19.22 3.16
CA VAL A 56 7.69 18.38 2.79
C VAL A 56 7.50 17.83 1.38
N GLY A 57 8.45 18.07 0.49
CA GLY A 57 8.45 17.63 -0.90
C GLY A 57 9.65 18.24 -1.64
N GLU A 58 9.79 17.93 -2.93
CA GLU A 58 10.85 18.49 -3.77
C GLU A 58 10.34 19.60 -4.71
N SER A 59 9.05 19.52 -5.07
CA SER A 59 8.42 20.45 -6.00
C SER A 59 8.26 21.86 -5.41
N PHE A 60 8.41 22.88 -6.25
CA PHE A 60 8.21 24.28 -5.86
C PHE A 60 6.72 24.58 -5.63
N TRP A 61 6.39 25.23 -4.51
CA TRP A 61 5.03 25.70 -4.23
C TRP A 61 4.90 27.21 -4.47
N GLN A 62 5.59 28.02 -3.68
CA GLN A 62 5.58 29.49 -3.81
C GLN A 62 6.79 30.12 -3.14
N PHE A 63 7.02 31.41 -3.39
CA PHE A 63 7.83 32.25 -2.52
C PHE A 63 6.95 32.96 -1.52
N ARG A 64 7.40 33.06 -0.27
CA ARG A 64 6.77 33.91 0.74
C ARG A 64 7.80 34.79 1.46
N PRO A 65 7.37 35.91 2.05
CA PRO A 65 8.26 36.69 2.91
C PRO A 65 8.81 35.85 4.06
N PHE A 66 10.08 36.05 4.38
CA PHE A 66 10.72 35.54 5.58
C PHE A 66 10.09 36.18 6.82
N LEU A 67 9.84 35.38 7.86
CA LEU A 67 9.30 35.83 9.14
C LEU A 67 10.37 35.78 10.24
N PRO A 68 10.35 36.72 11.21
CA PRO A 68 11.21 36.64 12.38
C PRO A 68 11.03 35.32 13.14
N GLY A 69 12.14 34.67 13.50
CA GLY A 69 12.15 33.36 14.19
C GLY A 69 12.37 32.16 13.27
N GLU A 70 12.38 32.36 11.95
CA GLU A 70 12.72 31.31 11.00
C GLU A 70 14.23 31.16 10.81
N ALA A 71 14.67 29.95 10.43
CA ALA A 71 16.09 29.70 10.18
C ALA A 71 16.55 30.41 8.90
N ALA A 72 17.67 31.14 8.98
CA ALA A 72 18.26 31.85 7.83
C ALA A 72 18.64 30.92 6.66
N LEU A 73 18.84 29.62 6.92
CA LEU A 73 19.10 28.60 5.90
C LEU A 73 17.92 28.41 4.92
N LEU A 74 16.71 28.82 5.29
CA LEU A 74 15.53 28.74 4.45
C LEU A 74 15.45 29.89 3.43
N VAL A 75 16.29 30.93 3.57
CA VAL A 75 16.28 32.10 2.71
C VAL A 75 16.81 31.76 1.33
N ASP A 76 16.02 32.07 0.30
CA ASP A 76 16.48 32.06 -1.08
C ASP A 76 17.18 33.38 -1.38
N TRP A 77 18.51 33.37 -1.25
CA TRP A 77 19.35 34.55 -1.49
C TRP A 77 19.28 35.03 -2.94
N ARG A 78 19.04 34.13 -3.91
CA ARG A 78 18.97 34.50 -5.33
C ARG A 78 17.70 35.29 -5.63
N ARG A 79 16.55 34.91 -5.06
CA ARG A 79 15.31 35.68 -5.15
C ARG A 79 15.43 36.98 -4.36
N SER A 80 15.96 36.90 -3.14
CA SER A 80 16.06 38.05 -2.23
C SER A 80 17.03 39.12 -2.73
N ALA A 81 18.08 38.78 -3.48
CA ALA A 81 19.00 39.79 -4.04
C ALA A 81 18.36 40.73 -5.08
N ARG A 82 17.16 40.43 -5.57
CA ARG A 82 16.45 41.24 -6.57
C ARG A 82 15.50 42.28 -5.95
N GLU A 83 15.21 42.17 -4.66
CA GLU A 83 14.24 43.02 -3.95
C GLU A 83 14.78 43.37 -2.56
N GLU A 84 14.29 44.42 -1.90
CA GLU A 84 14.74 44.80 -0.54
C GLU A 84 14.13 43.90 0.57
N ARG A 85 13.66 42.69 0.23
CA ARG A 85 12.96 41.79 1.15
C ARG A 85 13.53 40.39 1.07
N LEU A 86 13.58 39.73 2.23
CA LEU A 86 13.98 38.32 2.33
C LEU A 86 12.81 37.39 1.98
N PHE A 87 13.08 36.41 1.13
CA PHE A 87 12.11 35.41 0.70
C PHE A 87 12.54 33.99 1.07
N VAL A 88 11.56 33.18 1.45
CA VAL A 88 11.69 31.74 1.65
C VAL A 88 11.00 31.03 0.48
N ARG A 89 11.66 30.01 -0.07
CA ARG A 89 11.08 29.13 -1.08
C ARG A 89 10.35 27.97 -0.40
N GLU A 90 9.04 27.93 -0.52
CA GLU A 90 8.23 26.81 -0.04
C GLU A 90 8.16 25.69 -1.07
N ARG A 91 7.98 24.48 -0.56
CA ARG A 91 7.82 23.27 -1.36
C ARG A 91 6.41 22.73 -1.23
N GLU A 92 5.94 22.07 -2.27
CA GLU A 92 4.63 21.42 -2.25
C GLU A 92 4.70 20.24 -1.28
N TRP A 93 3.64 20.06 -0.50
CA TRP A 93 3.52 18.87 0.32
C TRP A 93 3.31 17.64 -0.58
N GLU A 94 4.31 16.76 -0.62
CA GLU A 94 4.30 15.51 -1.36
C GLU A 94 4.02 14.36 -0.38
N GLY A 95 2.75 13.96 -0.30
CA GLY A 95 2.32 12.80 0.48
C GLY A 95 2.20 11.56 -0.40
N ALA A 96 3.03 10.56 -0.13
CA ALA A 96 2.86 9.20 -0.63
C ALA A 96 1.72 8.50 0.14
N GLN A 97 0.60 8.17 -0.52
CA GLN A 97 -0.48 7.39 0.08
C GLN A 97 -0.58 6.02 -0.56
N THR A 98 -0.40 4.97 0.25
CA THR A 98 -0.58 3.59 -0.20
C THR A 98 -2.01 3.13 0.06
N PHE A 99 -2.66 2.57 -0.95
CA PHE A 99 -3.97 1.91 -0.83
C PHE A 99 -3.85 0.46 -1.26
N TRP A 100 -4.55 -0.41 -0.54
CA TRP A 100 -4.66 -1.83 -0.88
C TRP A 100 -6.08 -2.09 -1.37
N LEU A 101 -6.21 -2.63 -2.57
CA LEU A 101 -7.48 -3.09 -3.11
C LEU A 101 -7.41 -4.60 -3.27
N TRP A 102 -8.45 -5.29 -2.81
CA TRP A 102 -8.71 -6.67 -3.22
C TRP A 102 -10.14 -6.76 -3.73
N ALA A 103 -10.35 -7.58 -4.76
CA ALA A 103 -11.69 -7.94 -5.23
C ALA A 103 -12.07 -9.31 -4.68
N ASP A 104 -13.25 -9.44 -4.08
CA ASP A 104 -13.82 -10.75 -3.80
C ASP A 104 -14.16 -11.44 -5.12
N ARG A 105 -13.79 -12.72 -5.25
CA ARG A 105 -14.07 -13.56 -6.43
C ARG A 105 -15.01 -14.72 -6.11
N SER A 106 -15.66 -14.67 -4.94
CA SER A 106 -16.68 -15.64 -4.56
C SER A 106 -17.95 -15.47 -5.39
N ARG A 107 -18.79 -16.52 -5.41
CA ARG A 107 -20.11 -16.50 -6.08
C ARG A 107 -21.04 -15.40 -5.57
N SER A 108 -20.78 -14.83 -4.38
CA SER A 108 -21.58 -13.74 -3.84
C SER A 108 -21.51 -12.47 -4.70
N MET A 109 -20.45 -12.32 -5.50
CA MET A 109 -20.26 -11.21 -6.44
C MET A 109 -20.93 -11.43 -7.81
N GLU A 110 -21.62 -12.56 -8.04
CA GLU A 110 -22.25 -12.88 -9.34
C GLU A 110 -23.65 -12.26 -9.51
N PHE A 111 -24.09 -11.41 -8.60
CA PHE A 111 -25.40 -10.75 -8.70
C PHE A 111 -25.52 -9.93 -10.00
N LYS A 112 -26.64 -10.11 -10.71
CA LYS A 112 -27.02 -9.33 -11.90
C LYS A 112 -28.47 -8.88 -11.74
N SER A 113 -28.75 -7.63 -12.08
CA SER A 113 -30.12 -7.09 -12.15
C SER A 113 -30.67 -7.23 -13.57
N HIS A 114 -31.99 -7.38 -13.71
CA HIS A 114 -32.71 -7.48 -14.99
C HIS A 114 -33.26 -6.13 -15.50
N LEU A 115 -32.79 -5.00 -14.93
CA LEU A 115 -33.10 -3.66 -15.41
C LEU A 115 -32.35 -3.32 -16.69
#